data_AF-A0A1B5KR80-F1
#
_entry.id   AF-A0A1B5KR80-F1
#
_cell.length_a   1.000
_cell.length_b   1.000
_cell.length_c   1.000
_cell.angle_alpha   90.00
_cell.angle_beta   90.00
_cell.angle_gamma   90.00
#
_symmetry.space_group_name_H-M   'P 1'
#
loop_
_entity.id
_entity.type
_entity.pdbx_description
1 polymer ?
#
loop_
_entity_poly.entity_id
_entity_poly.type
_entity_poly.pdbx_seq_one_letter_code
_entity_poly.pdbx_strand_id
1 'polypeptide(L)'
;MPRRHAGLDDYASAIPQIILSSTDSDFLDQLIPILKDAATSKRTPILIQCLTRYSYDREADIERIGLTKHEEFLDSVSKLQLVRESTVSLTSEILELNQSIQASTEKLAEQKGALVNTKAVRQNIADTTEALKESLKVLHAVNSAHDLVRQKNYYSSLKSLEDLQNEHLVPIIQNRYATQHRLAGLIQQSIPASRKAISEAVMTDLSTWLFRVRETSQFLGEVAFYHTEMRRTRQRQRVEEDQFMGNFRLNSSIELVCDENQDFDVLNNEELQVNFTPLFEATHIHEALDQIDRFRSEYATTRKQQKDLLLPNSVELLADDESSLSSLLEGIAGFAIIERETLRRLPHLRSDADIVSTDDYMPMAINSREEYEKVINVSWFIQAQSIDEVANFLNQFYFFSDDHFQHTEVIDETLRKSLDELLTEKVCRSLVERLSSQYLGQIVQILINLEHFEIACQELEQLLIRARSSSAGGPLKLNATEEFRNSKKIAEKRIFELVNSKIDDLIDTAEYDW
;
A
#
# COMPACT_ATOMS: atom_id res chain seq x y z
N MET A 1 -60.06 -90.02 71.93
CA MET A 1 -61.09 -89.19 72.61
C MET A 1 -62.09 -88.72 71.55
N PRO A 2 -63.39 -89.03 71.67
CA PRO A 2 -64.30 -89.11 70.52
C PRO A 2 -65.23 -87.89 70.41
N ARG A 3 -65.66 -87.54 69.19
CA ARG A 3 -66.97 -86.91 68.96
C ARG A 3 -67.66 -87.55 67.75
N ARG A 4 -68.74 -88.24 68.10
CA ARG A 4 -69.76 -88.95 67.30
C ARG A 4 -70.03 -88.37 65.91
N HIS A 5 -70.14 -89.27 64.94
CA HIS A 5 -71.00 -89.10 63.77
C HIS A 5 -72.44 -88.92 64.25
N ALA A 6 -72.96 -87.70 64.14
CA ALA A 6 -74.40 -87.47 64.11
C ALA A 6 -74.86 -87.71 62.67
N GLY A 7 -75.83 -88.62 62.49
CA GLY A 7 -76.42 -88.89 61.19
C GLY A 7 -77.06 -87.62 60.63
N LEU A 8 -76.66 -87.23 59.43
CA LEU A 8 -77.46 -86.36 58.59
C LEU A 8 -78.64 -87.19 58.04
N ASP A 9 -79.73 -87.26 58.80
CA ASP A 9 -81.01 -87.79 58.30
C ASP A 9 -81.79 -86.75 57.45
N ASP A 10 -81.15 -85.65 57.03
CA ASP A 10 -81.87 -84.48 56.53
C ASP A 10 -81.30 -83.96 55.20
N TYR A 11 -81.30 -84.82 54.18
CA TYR A 11 -80.99 -84.39 52.80
C TYR A 11 -81.97 -83.32 52.29
N ALA A 12 -83.15 -83.18 52.89
CA ALA A 12 -84.14 -82.14 52.56
C ALA A 12 -83.73 -80.74 53.04
N SER A 13 -82.94 -80.62 54.12
CA SER A 13 -82.50 -79.34 54.68
C SER A 13 -81.08 -78.96 54.25
N ALA A 14 -80.24 -79.94 53.89
CA ALA A 14 -78.89 -79.71 53.38
C ALA A 14 -78.85 -79.13 51.95
N ILE A 15 -79.71 -79.59 51.03
CA ILE A 15 -79.68 -79.19 49.61
C ILE A 15 -79.95 -77.69 49.38
N PRO A 16 -80.94 -77.04 50.04
CA PRO A 16 -81.16 -75.59 49.90
C PRO A 16 -80.02 -74.74 50.45
N GLN A 17 -79.35 -75.17 51.52
CA GLN A 17 -78.24 -74.41 52.15
C GLN A 17 -76.97 -74.42 51.29
N ILE A 18 -76.76 -75.46 50.48
CA ILE A 18 -75.58 -75.62 49.62
C ILE A 18 -75.70 -74.81 48.31
N ILE A 19 -76.91 -74.48 47.85
CA ILE A 19 -77.13 -73.75 46.58
C ILE A 19 -77.20 -72.22 46.81
N LEU A 20 -77.23 -71.79 48.08
CA LEU A 20 -77.18 -70.37 48.48
C LEU A 20 -75.76 -69.88 48.83
N SER A 21 -74.74 -70.75 48.78
CA SER A 21 -73.34 -70.32 48.95
C SER A 21 -72.85 -69.60 47.69
N SER A 22 -72.29 -68.41 47.88
CA SER A 22 -71.98 -67.42 46.83
C SER A 22 -70.68 -67.66 46.06
N THR A 23 -70.02 -68.81 46.23
CA THR A 23 -68.68 -69.13 45.69
C THR A 23 -68.59 -70.57 45.20
N ASP A 24 -68.23 -70.75 43.92
CA ASP A 24 -68.17 -72.06 43.22
C ASP A 24 -67.23 -73.10 43.89
N SER A 25 -66.22 -72.66 44.66
CA SER A 25 -65.28 -73.55 45.35
C SER A 25 -65.89 -74.21 46.60
N ASP A 26 -66.64 -73.45 47.40
CA ASP A 26 -67.26 -73.94 48.63
C ASP A 26 -68.44 -74.88 48.33
N PHE A 27 -69.08 -74.68 47.17
CA PHE A 27 -70.11 -75.57 46.63
C PHE A 27 -69.56 -76.97 46.36
N LEU A 28 -68.41 -77.07 45.67
CA LEU A 28 -67.79 -78.36 45.34
C LEU A 28 -67.29 -79.09 46.60
N ASP A 29 -66.70 -78.36 47.55
CA ASP A 29 -66.18 -78.94 48.78
C ASP A 29 -67.28 -79.51 49.70
N GLN A 30 -68.49 -78.97 49.64
CA GLN A 30 -69.65 -79.48 50.40
C GLN A 30 -70.46 -80.56 49.66
N LEU A 31 -70.39 -80.60 48.32
CA LEU A 31 -71.06 -81.60 47.49
C LEU A 31 -70.36 -82.97 47.53
N ILE A 32 -69.02 -82.98 47.56
CA ILE A 32 -68.21 -84.20 47.50
C ILE A 32 -68.47 -85.17 48.68
N PRO A 33 -68.57 -84.72 49.95
CA PRO A 33 -68.89 -85.59 51.08
C PRO A 33 -70.28 -86.24 50.99
N ILE A 34 -71.27 -85.51 50.46
CA ILE A 34 -72.67 -85.98 50.32
C ILE A 34 -72.78 -87.01 49.19
N LEU A 35 -72.07 -86.80 48.08
CA LEU A 35 -71.96 -87.80 47.01
C LEU A 35 -71.27 -89.08 47.51
N LYS A 36 -70.23 -88.94 48.36
CA LYS A 36 -69.51 -90.06 48.96
C LYS A 36 -70.36 -90.85 49.96
N ASP A 37 -71.15 -90.17 50.78
CA ASP A 37 -72.10 -90.77 51.73
C ASP A 37 -73.29 -91.44 51.02
N ALA A 38 -73.84 -90.80 49.97
CA ALA A 38 -74.92 -91.35 49.16
C ALA A 38 -74.50 -92.60 48.38
N ALA A 39 -73.26 -92.64 47.89
CA ALA A 39 -72.69 -93.79 47.19
C ALA A 39 -72.37 -94.96 48.13
N THR A 40 -71.91 -94.68 49.35
CA THR A 40 -71.64 -95.73 50.35
C THR A 40 -72.91 -96.31 50.97
N SER A 41 -73.98 -95.52 51.08
CA SER A 41 -75.26 -95.91 51.70
C SER A 41 -76.32 -96.48 50.74
N LYS A 42 -76.05 -96.61 49.42
CA LYS A 42 -77.03 -97.00 48.37
C LYS A 42 -78.32 -96.15 48.34
N ARG A 43 -78.29 -94.90 48.82
CA ARG A 43 -79.43 -93.96 48.87
C ARG A 43 -79.43 -92.93 47.72
N THR A 44 -78.71 -93.22 46.65
CA THR A 44 -78.67 -92.43 45.40
C THR A 44 -80.04 -92.07 44.81
N PRO A 45 -81.06 -92.96 44.78
CA PRO A 45 -82.36 -92.61 44.20
C PRO A 45 -83.11 -91.54 45.03
N ILE A 46 -82.91 -91.51 46.35
CA ILE A 46 -83.55 -90.52 47.24
C ILE A 46 -82.88 -89.16 47.05
N LEU A 47 -81.55 -89.12 46.92
CA LEU A 47 -80.81 -87.88 46.63
C LEU A 47 -81.22 -87.29 45.26
N ILE A 48 -81.32 -88.12 44.23
CA ILE A 48 -81.78 -87.70 42.90
C ILE A 48 -83.22 -87.19 42.99
N GLN A 49 -84.11 -87.88 43.69
CA GLN A 49 -85.50 -87.43 43.85
C GLN A 49 -85.60 -86.09 44.60
N CYS A 50 -84.77 -85.85 45.61
CA CYS A 50 -84.70 -84.57 46.31
C CYS A 50 -84.12 -83.45 45.44
N LEU A 51 -83.07 -83.72 44.65
CA LEU A 51 -82.51 -82.75 43.69
C LEU A 51 -83.48 -82.42 42.55
N THR A 52 -84.16 -83.43 42.01
CA THR A 52 -85.20 -83.24 40.98
C THR A 52 -86.38 -82.46 41.53
N ARG A 53 -86.81 -82.74 42.77
CA ARG A 53 -87.87 -81.96 43.41
C ARG A 53 -87.44 -80.50 43.64
N TYR A 54 -86.20 -80.29 44.08
CA TYR A 54 -85.65 -78.94 44.26
C TYR A 54 -85.50 -78.19 42.94
N SER A 55 -85.08 -78.86 41.85
CA SER A 55 -85.03 -78.24 40.53
C SER A 55 -86.42 -77.86 40.06
N TYR A 56 -87.42 -78.72 40.21
CA TYR A 56 -88.81 -78.40 39.88
C TYR A 56 -89.38 -77.26 40.73
N ASP A 57 -89.11 -77.24 42.04
CA ASP A 57 -89.55 -76.14 42.91
C ASP A 57 -88.86 -74.82 42.52
N ARG A 58 -87.58 -74.85 42.14
CA ARG A 58 -86.86 -73.65 41.64
C ARG A 58 -87.29 -73.24 40.24
N GLU A 59 -87.56 -74.17 39.35
CA GLU A 59 -88.12 -73.90 38.02
C GLU A 59 -89.50 -73.25 38.18
N ALA A 60 -90.35 -73.78 39.08
CA ALA A 60 -91.66 -73.20 39.38
C ALA A 60 -91.56 -71.82 40.07
N ASP A 61 -90.57 -71.60 40.94
CA ASP A 61 -90.28 -70.29 41.52
C ASP A 61 -89.79 -69.29 40.46
N ILE A 62 -88.92 -69.72 39.55
CA ILE A 62 -88.41 -68.92 38.45
C ILE A 62 -89.53 -68.63 37.44
N GLU A 63 -90.40 -69.59 37.14
CA GLU A 63 -91.58 -69.39 36.29
C GLU A 63 -92.56 -68.41 36.94
N ARG A 64 -92.80 -68.54 38.26
CA ARG A 64 -93.68 -67.62 38.99
C ARG A 64 -93.10 -66.20 39.08
N ILE A 65 -91.80 -66.05 39.29
CA ILE A 65 -91.11 -64.75 39.26
C ILE A 65 -91.06 -64.22 37.83
N GLY A 66 -90.82 -65.08 36.85
CA GLY A 66 -90.83 -64.76 35.43
C GLY A 66 -92.19 -64.26 34.96
N LEU A 67 -93.29 -64.85 35.43
CA LEU A 67 -94.66 -64.42 35.12
C LEU A 67 -95.07 -63.12 35.82
N THR A 68 -94.50 -62.82 36.99
CA THR A 68 -94.84 -61.61 37.78
C THR A 68 -93.92 -60.42 37.51
N LYS A 69 -92.70 -60.65 37.04
CA LYS A 69 -91.69 -59.60 36.78
C LYS A 69 -91.15 -59.59 35.34
N HIS A 70 -91.86 -60.22 34.39
CA HIS A 70 -91.46 -60.20 32.98
C HIS A 70 -91.25 -58.78 32.45
N GLU A 71 -92.11 -57.85 32.88
CA GLU A 71 -92.06 -56.44 32.48
C GLU A 71 -90.80 -55.73 32.99
N GLU A 72 -90.45 -55.89 34.28
CA GLU A 72 -89.24 -55.30 34.86
C GLU A 72 -87.95 -55.91 34.26
N PHE A 73 -87.97 -57.21 33.95
CA PHE A 73 -86.85 -57.89 33.29
C PHE A 73 -86.69 -57.42 31.84
N LEU A 74 -87.78 -57.33 31.08
CA LEU A 74 -87.77 -56.77 29.73
C LEU A 74 -87.29 -55.31 29.73
N ASP A 75 -87.70 -54.52 30.73
CA ASP A 75 -87.26 -53.13 30.88
C ASP A 75 -85.78 -53.01 31.29
N SER A 76 -85.26 -53.98 32.04
CA SER A 76 -83.83 -54.04 32.39
C SER A 76 -82.96 -54.50 31.23
N VAL A 77 -83.46 -55.48 30.44
CA VAL A 77 -82.80 -55.95 29.22
C VAL A 77 -82.83 -54.88 28.15
N SER A 78 -83.95 -54.17 27.99
CA SER A 78 -84.04 -53.03 27.06
C SER A 78 -83.08 -51.91 27.46
N LYS A 79 -82.97 -51.56 28.75
CA LYS A 79 -81.97 -50.60 29.25
C LYS A 79 -80.54 -51.05 29.00
N LEU A 80 -80.21 -52.32 29.23
CA LEU A 80 -78.88 -52.87 28.92
C LEU A 80 -78.58 -52.83 27.43
N GLN A 81 -79.58 -53.11 26.59
CA GLN A 81 -79.46 -53.02 25.14
C GLN A 81 -79.25 -51.57 24.70
N LEU A 82 -79.97 -50.62 25.29
CA LEU A 82 -79.85 -49.18 25.03
C LEU A 82 -78.49 -48.64 25.49
N VAL A 83 -77.99 -49.09 26.65
CA VAL A 83 -76.64 -48.77 27.13
C VAL A 83 -75.58 -49.36 26.20
N ARG A 84 -75.76 -50.61 25.72
CA ARG A 84 -74.84 -51.23 24.76
C ARG A 84 -74.82 -50.45 23.45
N GLU A 85 -75.99 -50.09 22.93
CA GLU A 85 -76.15 -49.29 21.71
C GLU A 85 -75.55 -47.89 21.88
N SER A 86 -75.76 -47.23 23.01
CA SER A 86 -75.14 -45.95 23.36
C SER A 86 -73.62 -46.06 23.49
N THR A 87 -73.11 -47.15 24.08
CA THR A 87 -71.67 -47.39 24.21
C THR A 87 -71.04 -47.62 22.84
N VAL A 88 -71.71 -48.36 21.94
CA VAL A 88 -71.27 -48.55 20.56
C VAL A 88 -71.28 -47.21 19.80
N SER A 89 -72.35 -46.41 19.93
CA SER A 89 -72.42 -45.06 19.36
C SER A 89 -71.26 -44.19 19.86
N LEU A 90 -71.03 -44.16 21.17
CA LEU A 90 -69.96 -43.37 21.77
C LEU A 90 -68.58 -43.84 21.30
N THR A 91 -68.35 -45.16 21.19
CA THR A 91 -67.08 -45.68 20.65
C THR A 91 -66.89 -45.32 19.18
N SER A 92 -67.97 -45.28 18.39
CA SER A 92 -67.94 -44.83 17.00
C SER A 92 -67.59 -43.34 16.91
N GLU A 93 -68.24 -42.49 17.72
CA GLU A 93 -67.96 -41.05 17.79
C GLU A 93 -66.51 -40.78 18.27
N ILE A 94 -66.01 -41.55 19.24
CA ILE A 94 -64.62 -41.43 19.70
C ILE A 94 -63.65 -41.83 18.58
N LEU A 95 -63.95 -42.89 17.82
CA LEU A 95 -63.14 -43.29 16.67
C LEU A 95 -63.15 -42.24 15.57
N GLU A 96 -64.32 -41.70 15.22
CA GLU A 96 -64.44 -40.61 14.24
C GLU A 96 -63.69 -39.36 14.69
N LEU A 97 -63.82 -38.98 15.97
CA LEU A 97 -63.11 -37.84 16.54
C LEU A 97 -61.60 -38.07 16.52
N ASN A 98 -61.13 -39.27 16.88
CA ASN A 98 -59.70 -39.59 16.86
C ASN A 98 -59.14 -39.55 15.44
N GLN A 99 -59.88 -40.09 14.47
CA GLN A 99 -59.51 -40.05 13.06
C GLN A 99 -59.49 -38.61 12.51
N SER A 100 -60.44 -37.78 12.93
CA SER A 100 -60.49 -36.34 12.62
C SER A 100 -59.32 -35.57 13.25
N ILE A 101 -58.99 -35.84 14.52
CA ILE A 101 -57.84 -35.23 15.21
C ILE A 101 -56.54 -35.63 14.52
N GLN A 102 -56.40 -36.90 14.13
CA GLN A 102 -55.20 -37.39 13.47
C GLN A 102 -55.03 -36.76 12.08
N ALA A 103 -56.09 -36.70 11.28
CA ALA A 103 -56.08 -36.01 9.99
C ALA A 103 -55.79 -34.50 10.14
N SER A 104 -56.32 -33.87 11.19
CA SER A 104 -56.05 -32.46 11.50
C SER A 104 -54.60 -32.23 11.93
N THR A 105 -54.03 -33.16 12.70
CA THR A 105 -52.65 -33.11 13.19
C THR A 105 -51.65 -33.33 12.06
N GLU A 106 -51.95 -34.24 11.12
CA GLU A 106 -51.12 -34.47 9.94
C GLU A 106 -51.09 -33.25 9.02
N LYS A 107 -52.25 -32.65 8.73
CA LYS A 107 -52.34 -31.37 8.01
C LYS A 107 -51.57 -30.26 8.73
N LEU A 108 -51.65 -30.18 10.06
CA LEU A 108 -50.92 -29.18 10.84
C LEU A 108 -49.40 -29.43 10.79
N ALA A 109 -48.96 -30.69 10.80
CA ALA A 109 -47.55 -31.05 10.68
C ALA A 109 -46.98 -30.66 9.31
N GLU A 110 -47.73 -30.91 8.23
CA GLU A 110 -47.38 -30.45 6.89
C GLU A 110 -47.28 -28.92 6.81
N GLN A 111 -48.27 -28.20 7.36
CA GLN A 111 -48.26 -26.74 7.40
C GLN A 111 -47.08 -26.19 8.21
N LYS A 112 -46.74 -26.84 9.33
CA LYS A 112 -45.57 -26.48 10.13
C LYS A 112 -44.27 -26.76 9.39
N GLY A 113 -44.18 -27.87 8.66
CA GLY A 113 -43.05 -28.19 7.78
C GLY A 113 -42.87 -27.13 6.69
N ALA A 114 -43.96 -26.74 6.03
CA ALA A 114 -43.97 -25.65 5.04
C ALA A 114 -43.57 -24.30 5.68
N LEU A 115 -43.98 -24.03 6.92
CA LEU A 115 -43.60 -22.82 7.64
C LEU A 115 -42.09 -22.79 7.98
N VAL A 116 -41.51 -23.92 8.36
CA VAL A 116 -40.06 -24.02 8.60
C VAL A 116 -39.28 -23.81 7.31
N ASN A 117 -39.72 -24.42 6.20
CA ASN A 117 -39.10 -24.24 4.89
C ASN A 117 -39.18 -22.78 4.43
N THR A 118 -40.34 -22.13 4.57
CA THR A 118 -40.48 -20.69 4.24
C THR A 118 -39.65 -19.81 5.15
N LYS A 119 -39.47 -20.16 6.43
CA LYS A 119 -38.54 -19.45 7.33
C LYS A 119 -37.08 -19.60 6.89
N ALA A 120 -36.66 -20.80 6.48
CA ALA A 120 -35.32 -21.03 5.94
C ALA A 120 -35.07 -20.23 4.64
N VAL A 121 -36.05 -20.22 3.73
CA VAL A 121 -35.99 -19.40 2.51
C VAL A 121 -35.90 -17.91 2.85
N ARG A 122 -36.68 -17.43 3.82
CA ARG A 122 -36.60 -16.03 4.27
C ARG A 122 -35.23 -15.69 4.87
N GLN A 123 -34.61 -16.60 5.63
CA GLN A 123 -33.27 -16.40 6.16
C GLN A 123 -32.24 -16.29 5.02
N ASN A 124 -32.28 -17.21 4.05
CA ASN A 124 -31.39 -17.15 2.89
C ASN A 124 -31.58 -15.85 2.08
N ILE A 125 -32.81 -15.36 1.95
CA ILE A 125 -33.10 -14.07 1.31
C ILE A 125 -32.53 -12.90 2.13
N ALA A 126 -32.61 -12.94 3.46
CA ALA A 126 -32.02 -11.92 4.32
C ALA A 126 -30.49 -11.90 4.20
N ASP A 127 -29.85 -13.07 4.30
CA ASP A 127 -28.39 -13.21 4.20
C ASP A 127 -27.88 -12.77 2.82
N THR A 128 -28.58 -13.14 1.74
CA THR A 128 -28.23 -12.65 0.40
C THR A 128 -28.44 -11.15 0.24
N THR A 129 -29.48 -10.58 0.84
CA THR A 129 -29.72 -9.13 0.80
C THR A 129 -28.64 -8.36 1.55
N GLU A 130 -28.19 -8.86 2.70
CA GLU A 130 -27.08 -8.29 3.46
C GLU A 130 -25.77 -8.37 2.67
N ALA A 131 -25.46 -9.54 2.10
CA ALA A 131 -24.29 -9.73 1.27
C ALA A 131 -24.29 -8.83 0.01
N LEU A 132 -25.46 -8.56 -0.58
CA LEU A 132 -25.59 -7.61 -1.70
C LEU A 132 -25.39 -6.16 -1.26
N LYS A 133 -25.89 -5.77 -0.09
CA LYS A 133 -25.69 -4.40 0.43
C LYS A 133 -24.22 -4.11 0.71
N GLU A 134 -23.50 -5.06 1.29
CA GLU A 134 -22.07 -4.95 1.55
C GLU A 134 -21.25 -4.89 0.26
N SER A 135 -21.52 -5.76 -0.73
CA SER A 135 -20.82 -5.70 -2.01
C SER A 135 -21.06 -4.38 -2.75
N LEU A 136 -22.27 -3.82 -2.62
CA LEU A 136 -22.62 -2.52 -3.19
C LEU A 136 -21.84 -1.38 -2.51
N LYS A 137 -21.64 -1.41 -1.18
CA LYS A 137 -20.78 -0.44 -0.49
C LYS A 137 -19.34 -0.48 -1.01
N VAL A 138 -18.77 -1.67 -1.18
CA VAL A 138 -17.41 -1.84 -1.72
C VAL A 138 -17.35 -1.27 -3.14
N LEU A 139 -18.34 -1.58 -4.00
CA LEU A 139 -18.39 -1.06 -5.36
C LEU A 139 -18.54 0.47 -5.41
N HIS A 140 -19.33 1.07 -4.51
CA HIS A 140 -19.41 2.53 -4.40
C HIS A 140 -18.07 3.14 -3.99
N ALA A 141 -17.37 2.55 -3.04
CA ALA A 141 -16.03 3.01 -2.62
C ALA A 141 -15.01 2.90 -3.76
N VAL A 142 -15.06 1.82 -4.56
CA VAL A 142 -14.23 1.71 -5.78
C VAL A 142 -14.60 2.81 -6.78
N ASN A 143 -15.89 3.05 -7.00
CA ASN A 143 -16.34 4.06 -7.96
C ASN A 143 -15.96 5.48 -7.51
N SER A 144 -16.08 5.79 -6.22
CA SER A 144 -15.64 7.09 -5.69
C SER A 144 -14.13 7.28 -5.84
N ALA A 145 -13.32 6.24 -5.64
CA ALA A 145 -11.89 6.33 -5.90
C ALA A 145 -11.62 6.65 -7.39
N HIS A 146 -12.32 6.00 -8.32
CA HIS A 146 -12.18 6.29 -9.75
C HIS A 146 -12.68 7.70 -10.12
N ASP A 147 -13.73 8.20 -9.48
CA ASP A 147 -14.22 9.57 -9.68
C ASP A 147 -13.21 10.60 -9.15
N LEU A 148 -12.50 10.32 -8.06
CA LEU A 148 -11.41 11.16 -7.55
C LEU A 148 -10.23 11.23 -8.52
N VAL A 149 -9.89 10.12 -9.19
CA VAL A 149 -8.88 10.12 -10.28
C VAL A 149 -9.32 11.04 -11.42
N ARG A 150 -10.60 11.01 -11.80
CA ARG A 150 -11.13 11.91 -12.84
C ARG A 150 -11.10 13.39 -12.43
N GLN A 151 -11.26 13.67 -11.14
CA GLN A 151 -11.14 15.02 -10.58
C GLN A 151 -9.68 15.48 -10.39
N LYS A 152 -8.69 14.66 -10.77
CA LYS A 152 -7.24 14.91 -10.59
C LYS A 152 -6.79 15.02 -9.13
N ASN A 153 -7.61 14.57 -8.18
CA ASN A 153 -7.21 14.53 -6.78
C ASN A 153 -6.57 13.16 -6.47
N TYR A 154 -5.33 13.01 -6.92
CA TYR A 154 -4.61 11.73 -6.88
C TYR A 154 -4.30 11.26 -5.46
N TYR A 155 -3.94 12.17 -4.54
CA TYR A 155 -3.64 11.82 -3.15
C TYR A 155 -4.89 11.29 -2.42
N SER A 156 -6.01 12.00 -2.54
CA SER A 156 -7.27 11.56 -1.91
C SER A 156 -7.77 10.26 -2.52
N SER A 157 -7.54 10.05 -3.82
CA SER A 157 -7.81 8.77 -4.48
C SER A 157 -6.95 7.63 -3.92
N LEU A 158 -5.65 7.85 -3.72
CA LEU A 158 -4.75 6.83 -3.19
C LEU A 158 -5.14 6.46 -1.76
N LYS A 159 -5.44 7.46 -0.93
CA LYS A 159 -5.98 7.27 0.42
C LYS A 159 -7.30 6.50 0.40
N SER A 160 -8.25 6.86 -0.47
CA SER A 160 -9.52 6.13 -0.58
C SER A 160 -9.34 4.67 -1.01
N LEU A 161 -8.32 4.36 -1.82
CA LEU A 161 -7.98 2.98 -2.18
C LEU A 161 -7.36 2.21 -1.01
N GLU A 162 -6.55 2.88 -0.18
CA GLU A 162 -5.98 2.31 1.04
C GLU A 162 -7.03 2.07 2.13
N ASP A 163 -7.94 3.03 2.33
CA ASP A 163 -9.08 2.91 3.22
C ASP A 163 -9.97 1.73 2.77
N LEU A 164 -10.20 1.58 1.46
CA LEU A 164 -10.92 0.43 0.91
C LEU A 164 -10.19 -0.89 1.21
N GLN A 165 -8.87 -0.91 1.08
CA GLN A 165 -8.06 -2.10 1.37
C GLN A 165 -8.16 -2.48 2.85
N ASN A 166 -8.01 -1.50 3.75
CA ASN A 166 -7.93 -1.72 5.19
C ASN A 166 -9.30 -1.95 5.84
N GLU A 167 -10.32 -1.14 5.50
CA GLU A 167 -11.64 -1.20 6.13
C GLU A 167 -12.56 -2.26 5.50
N HIS A 168 -12.43 -2.51 4.19
CA HIS A 168 -13.38 -3.36 3.48
C HIS A 168 -12.77 -4.68 3.03
N LEU A 169 -11.55 -4.70 2.47
CA LEU A 169 -10.99 -5.93 1.92
C LEU A 169 -10.38 -6.85 3.00
N VAL A 170 -9.62 -6.32 3.96
CA VAL A 170 -8.98 -7.14 5.00
C VAL A 170 -10.01 -7.94 5.84
N PRO A 171 -11.14 -7.37 6.31
CA PRO A 171 -12.16 -8.12 7.03
C PRO A 171 -12.87 -9.18 6.16
N ILE A 172 -13.14 -8.88 4.88
CA ILE A 172 -13.81 -9.81 3.96
C ILE A 172 -12.88 -10.98 3.58
N ILE A 173 -11.57 -10.74 3.49
CA ILE A 173 -10.57 -11.78 3.21
C ILE A 173 -10.36 -12.70 4.43
N GLN A 174 -10.41 -12.15 5.65
CA GLN A 174 -10.32 -12.96 6.88
C GLN A 174 -11.52 -13.90 7.06
N ASN A 175 -12.71 -13.51 6.62
CA ASN A 175 -13.89 -14.37 6.62
C ASN A 175 -13.90 -15.34 5.42
N ARG A 176 -13.26 -16.50 5.60
CA ARG A 176 -13.13 -17.58 4.59
C ARG A 176 -14.45 -18.07 3.97
N TYR A 177 -15.58 -17.83 4.63
CA TYR A 177 -16.92 -18.29 4.21
C TYR A 177 -17.79 -17.18 3.59
N ALA A 178 -17.29 -15.95 3.45
CA ALA A 178 -18.05 -14.87 2.83
C ALA A 178 -18.16 -15.10 1.30
N THR A 179 -19.37 -15.06 0.76
CA THR A 179 -19.64 -15.17 -0.69
C THR A 179 -18.97 -14.07 -1.52
N GLN A 180 -18.60 -12.96 -0.86
CA GLN A 180 -17.92 -11.80 -1.44
C GLN A 180 -16.41 -11.98 -1.61
N HIS A 181 -15.82 -13.07 -1.10
CA HIS A 181 -14.37 -13.29 -1.16
C HIS A 181 -13.83 -13.26 -2.61
N ARG A 182 -14.62 -13.73 -3.59
CA ARG A 182 -14.23 -13.66 -5.00
C ARG A 182 -14.21 -12.22 -5.54
N LEU A 183 -15.18 -11.39 -5.14
CA LEU A 183 -15.22 -9.97 -5.52
C LEU A 183 -14.05 -9.22 -4.86
N ALA A 184 -13.84 -9.44 -3.56
CA ALA A 184 -12.73 -8.87 -2.82
C ALA A 184 -11.37 -9.26 -3.42
N GLY A 185 -11.20 -10.53 -3.82
CA GLY A 185 -9.99 -11.00 -4.50
C GLY A 185 -9.74 -10.32 -5.86
N LEU A 186 -10.78 -10.14 -6.67
CA LEU A 186 -10.67 -9.41 -7.94
C LEU A 186 -10.30 -7.94 -7.73
N ILE A 187 -10.92 -7.28 -6.74
CA ILE A 187 -10.63 -5.88 -6.42
C ILE A 187 -9.19 -5.75 -5.86
N GLN A 188 -8.75 -6.68 -5.01
CA GLN A 188 -7.37 -6.69 -4.51
C GLN A 188 -6.35 -6.80 -5.64
N GLN A 189 -6.64 -7.60 -6.67
CA GLN A 189 -5.81 -7.69 -7.86
C GLN A 189 -5.86 -6.43 -8.73
N SER A 190 -6.95 -5.66 -8.69
CA SER A 190 -7.06 -4.40 -9.44
C SER A 190 -6.39 -3.20 -8.76
N ILE A 191 -6.21 -3.21 -7.43
CA ILE A 191 -5.57 -2.10 -6.69
C ILE A 191 -4.17 -1.76 -7.23
N PRO A 192 -3.24 -2.71 -7.44
CA PRO A 192 -1.92 -2.42 -8.01
C PRO A 192 -2.01 -1.79 -9.41
N ALA A 193 -2.98 -2.23 -10.23
CA ALA A 193 -3.20 -1.66 -11.56
C ALA A 193 -3.71 -0.21 -11.47
N SER A 194 -4.64 0.07 -10.55
CA SER A 194 -5.12 1.44 -10.28
C SER A 194 -4.00 2.34 -9.74
N ARG A 195 -3.14 1.84 -8.84
CA ARG A 195 -1.96 2.58 -8.35
C ARG A 195 -1.01 2.94 -9.48
N LYS A 196 -0.73 2.00 -10.39
CA LYS A 196 0.09 2.25 -11.57
C LYS A 196 -0.55 3.29 -12.50
N ALA A 197 -1.85 3.19 -12.76
CA ALA A 197 -2.57 4.16 -13.58
C ALA A 197 -2.55 5.58 -12.97
N ILE A 198 -2.65 5.70 -11.64
CA ILE A 198 -2.50 6.98 -10.94
C ILE A 198 -1.08 7.53 -11.13
N SER A 199 -0.05 6.70 -10.95
CA SER A 199 1.35 7.11 -11.17
C SER A 199 1.60 7.59 -12.60
N GLU A 200 1.07 6.88 -13.60
CA GLU A 200 1.19 7.30 -15.01
C GLU A 200 0.46 8.62 -15.26
N ALA A 201 -0.75 8.79 -14.71
CA ALA A 201 -1.52 10.04 -14.84
C ALA A 201 -0.79 11.24 -14.19
N VAL A 202 -0.23 11.06 -13.00
CA VAL A 202 0.56 12.08 -12.30
C VAL A 202 1.78 12.49 -13.13
N MET A 203 2.48 11.53 -13.74
CA MET A 203 3.61 11.82 -14.64
C MET A 203 3.19 12.57 -15.91
N THR A 204 2.02 12.28 -16.46
CA THR A 204 1.50 13.05 -17.61
C THR A 204 1.15 14.49 -17.24
N ASP A 205 0.57 14.70 -16.06
CA ASP A 205 0.28 16.04 -15.54
C ASP A 205 1.57 16.80 -15.24
N LEU A 206 2.58 16.15 -14.67
CA LEU A 206 3.92 16.73 -14.48
C LEU A 206 4.58 17.10 -15.80
N SER A 207 4.51 16.23 -16.81
CA SER A 207 5.08 16.51 -18.14
C SER A 207 4.41 17.69 -18.81
N THR A 208 3.08 17.80 -18.67
CA THR A 208 2.30 18.95 -19.16
C THR A 208 2.69 20.23 -18.43
N TRP A 209 2.91 20.14 -17.12
CA TRP A 209 3.40 21.27 -16.32
C TRP A 209 4.81 21.68 -16.75
N LEU A 210 5.74 20.73 -16.91
CA LEU A 210 7.12 21.00 -17.39
C LEU A 210 7.13 21.66 -18.77
N PHE A 211 6.17 21.33 -19.64
CA PHE A 211 5.99 21.99 -20.93
C PHE A 211 5.53 23.45 -20.76
N ARG A 212 4.50 23.71 -19.94
CA ARG A 212 4.05 25.08 -19.63
C ARG A 212 5.15 25.92 -18.99
N VAL A 213 5.90 25.31 -18.07
CA VAL A 213 7.03 25.95 -17.40
C VAL A 213 8.10 26.39 -18.40
N ARG A 214 8.33 25.63 -19.46
CA ARG A 214 9.25 26.01 -20.55
C ARG A 214 8.76 27.25 -21.33
N GLU A 215 7.48 27.33 -21.64
CA GLU A 215 6.94 28.53 -22.32
C GLU A 215 7.06 29.76 -21.40
N THR A 216 6.73 29.59 -20.12
CA THR A 216 6.86 30.66 -19.14
C THR A 216 8.32 30.99 -18.80
N SER A 217 9.27 30.08 -19.02
CA SER A 217 10.67 30.32 -18.66
C SER A 217 11.30 31.39 -19.52
N GLN A 218 10.97 31.45 -20.81
CA GLN A 218 11.48 32.51 -21.68
C GLN A 218 11.00 33.88 -21.20
N PHE A 219 9.69 34.02 -20.95
CA PHE A 219 9.10 35.25 -20.43
C PHE A 219 9.66 35.60 -19.03
N LEU A 220 9.91 34.60 -18.17
CA LEU A 220 10.58 34.81 -16.89
C LEU A 220 11.98 35.42 -17.05
N GLY A 221 12.72 34.97 -18.06
CA GLY A 221 14.03 35.53 -18.41
C GLY A 221 13.95 36.98 -18.89
N GLU A 222 12.98 37.31 -19.74
CA GLU A 222 12.71 38.67 -20.21
C GLU A 222 12.41 39.61 -19.04
N VAL A 223 11.48 39.21 -18.16
CA VAL A 223 11.14 39.95 -16.95
C VAL A 223 12.37 40.10 -16.04
N ALA A 224 13.14 39.03 -15.83
CA ALA A 224 14.34 39.08 -15.00
C ALA A 224 15.38 40.08 -15.55
N PHE A 225 15.61 40.09 -16.87
CA PHE A 225 16.52 41.05 -17.50
C PHE A 225 15.99 42.47 -17.46
N TYR A 226 14.71 42.68 -17.74
CA TYR A 226 14.07 43.99 -17.66
C TYR A 226 14.24 44.60 -16.26
N HIS A 227 13.94 43.84 -15.21
CA HIS A 227 14.11 44.32 -13.83
C HIS A 227 15.59 44.50 -13.44
N THR A 228 16.49 43.66 -13.95
CA THR A 228 17.95 43.81 -13.74
C THR A 228 18.48 45.06 -14.43
N GLU A 229 17.99 45.38 -15.62
CA GLU A 229 18.34 46.62 -16.32
C GLU A 229 17.81 47.83 -15.58
N MET A 230 16.57 47.78 -15.08
CA MET A 230 16.00 48.82 -14.23
C MET A 230 16.79 49.02 -12.93
N ARG A 231 17.32 47.95 -12.32
CA ARG A 231 18.26 48.05 -11.18
C ARG A 231 19.54 48.77 -11.60
N ARG A 232 20.10 48.41 -12.76
CA ARG A 232 21.33 49.00 -13.30
C ARG A 232 21.18 50.49 -13.62
N THR A 233 20.04 50.92 -14.16
CA THR A 233 19.77 52.33 -14.46
C THR A 233 19.62 53.16 -13.18
N ARG A 234 18.91 52.65 -12.17
CA ARG A 234 18.81 53.28 -10.85
C ARG A 234 20.18 53.41 -10.18
N GLN A 235 20.98 52.34 -10.18
CA GLN A 235 22.32 52.40 -9.61
C GLN A 235 23.21 53.41 -10.36
N ARG A 236 23.09 53.52 -11.68
CA ARG A 236 23.80 54.54 -12.46
C ARG A 236 23.39 55.96 -12.03
N GLN A 237 22.10 56.22 -11.85
CA GLN A 237 21.61 57.52 -11.36
C GLN A 237 22.16 57.83 -9.96
N ARG A 238 22.19 56.85 -9.05
CA ARG A 238 22.76 57.03 -7.70
C ARG A 238 24.27 57.31 -7.71
N VAL A 239 25.01 56.68 -8.62
CA VAL A 239 26.45 56.92 -8.82
C VAL A 239 26.72 58.32 -9.39
N GLU A 240 25.82 58.82 -10.24
CA GLU A 240 25.90 60.19 -10.78
C GLU A 240 25.60 61.23 -9.70
N GLU A 241 24.69 60.93 -8.76
CA GLU A 241 24.34 61.80 -7.63
C GLU A 241 25.44 61.78 -6.54
N ASP A 242 25.94 60.60 -6.16
CA ASP A 242 26.92 60.42 -5.09
C ASP A 242 28.20 59.71 -5.57
N GLN A 243 29.34 60.42 -5.60
CA GLN A 243 30.64 59.83 -5.96
C GLN A 243 31.06 58.65 -5.06
N PHE A 244 30.59 58.60 -3.81
CA PHE A 244 30.85 57.50 -2.88
C PHE A 244 30.18 56.19 -3.34
N MET A 245 29.03 56.29 -4.03
CA MET A 245 28.31 55.13 -4.55
C MET A 245 29.01 54.48 -5.74
N GLY A 246 29.92 55.20 -6.41
CA GLY A 246 30.75 54.68 -7.51
C GLY A 246 31.70 53.55 -7.09
N ASN A 247 31.99 53.43 -5.78
CA ASN A 247 32.84 52.37 -5.25
C ASN A 247 32.11 51.02 -5.12
N PHE A 248 30.77 51.01 -5.20
CA PHE A 248 29.97 49.80 -5.01
C PHE A 248 29.43 49.28 -6.35
N ARG A 249 29.69 48.00 -6.63
CA ARG A 249 29.18 47.29 -7.81
C ARG A 249 27.75 46.79 -7.57
N LEU A 250 27.06 46.44 -8.67
CA LEU A 250 25.75 45.77 -8.64
C LEU A 250 25.82 44.49 -7.78
N ASN A 251 24.78 44.22 -6.96
CA ASN A 251 24.72 43.14 -5.95
C ASN A 251 25.62 43.35 -4.72
N SER A 252 26.22 44.53 -4.52
CA SER A 252 26.86 44.85 -3.25
C SER A 252 25.81 44.93 -2.14
N SER A 253 26.18 44.55 -0.91
CA SER A 253 25.28 44.62 0.25
C SER A 253 24.66 46.01 0.43
N ILE A 254 25.37 47.08 0.07
CA ILE A 254 24.84 48.44 0.16
C ILE A 254 23.73 48.70 -0.87
N GLU A 255 23.83 48.12 -2.07
CA GLU A 255 22.84 48.28 -3.14
C GLU A 255 21.58 47.47 -2.85
N LEU A 256 21.74 46.25 -2.33
CA LEU A 256 20.61 45.42 -1.88
C LEU A 256 19.79 46.10 -0.79
N VAL A 257 20.45 46.71 0.20
CA VAL A 257 19.78 47.46 1.28
C VAL A 257 19.05 48.69 0.72
N CYS A 258 19.62 49.37 -0.28
CA CYS A 258 18.97 50.50 -0.94
C CYS A 258 17.76 50.10 -1.79
N ASP A 259 17.73 48.87 -2.30
CA ASP A 259 16.65 48.34 -3.14
C ASP A 259 15.58 47.54 -2.36
N GLU A 260 15.68 47.39 -1.03
CA GLU A 260 14.72 46.65 -0.17
C GLU A 260 13.25 47.06 -0.39
N ASN A 261 12.98 48.33 -0.66
CA ASN A 261 11.61 48.84 -0.88
C ASN A 261 11.05 48.50 -2.28
N GLN A 262 11.89 48.03 -3.19
CA GLN A 262 11.56 47.71 -4.58
C GLN A 262 11.87 46.24 -4.92
N ASP A 263 12.00 45.40 -3.88
CA ASP A 263 12.27 43.98 -4.09
C ASP A 263 11.12 43.33 -4.86
N PHE A 264 11.49 42.73 -5.99
CA PHE A 264 10.58 42.17 -6.97
C PHE A 264 10.81 40.66 -7.01
N ASP A 265 9.80 39.88 -6.62
CA ASP A 265 9.85 38.44 -6.73
C ASP A 265 9.57 38.05 -8.18
N VAL A 266 10.62 37.72 -8.92
CA VAL A 266 10.57 37.32 -10.34
C VAL A 266 9.56 36.19 -10.59
N LEU A 267 9.26 35.36 -9.58
CA LEU A 267 8.38 34.18 -9.70
C LEU A 267 6.90 34.42 -9.36
N ASN A 268 6.60 35.48 -8.61
CA ASN A 268 5.25 35.79 -8.12
C ASN A 268 4.91 37.26 -8.42
N ASN A 269 4.53 37.51 -9.67
CA ASN A 269 4.13 38.85 -10.13
C ASN A 269 2.65 38.87 -10.53
N GLU A 270 2.12 40.08 -10.73
CA GLU A 270 0.73 40.27 -11.18
C GLU A 270 0.46 39.58 -12.54
N GLU A 271 1.49 39.41 -13.37
CA GLU A 271 1.38 38.78 -14.69
C GLU A 271 1.81 37.30 -14.74
N LEU A 272 2.59 36.82 -13.76
CA LEU A 272 3.14 35.46 -13.78
C LEU A 272 3.17 34.82 -12.40
N GLN A 273 2.49 33.68 -12.29
CA GLN A 273 2.53 32.80 -11.12
C GLN A 273 2.92 31.38 -11.55
N VAL A 274 4.15 30.98 -11.22
CA VAL A 274 4.59 29.59 -11.43
C VAL A 274 4.09 28.72 -10.28
N ASN A 275 3.01 27.98 -10.51
CA ASN A 275 2.48 27.04 -9.53
C ASN A 275 3.31 25.76 -9.48
N PHE A 276 3.97 25.49 -8.36
CA PHE A 276 4.77 24.27 -8.17
C PHE A 276 3.96 23.08 -7.61
N THR A 277 2.66 23.26 -7.37
CA THR A 277 1.77 22.22 -6.82
C THR A 277 1.86 20.88 -7.55
N PRO A 278 1.87 20.81 -8.90
CA PRO A 278 1.97 19.53 -9.60
C PRO A 278 3.28 18.77 -9.31
N LEU A 279 4.38 19.50 -9.11
CA LEU A 279 5.68 18.90 -8.76
C LEU A 279 5.66 18.33 -7.33
N PHE A 280 5.07 19.06 -6.39
CA PHE A 280 4.93 18.59 -5.01
C PHE A 280 3.97 17.41 -4.89
N GLU A 281 2.83 17.46 -5.58
CA GLU A 281 1.88 16.35 -5.65
C GLU A 281 2.56 15.09 -6.23
N ALA A 282 3.28 15.23 -7.34
CA ALA A 282 4.02 14.12 -7.92
C ALA A 282 5.05 13.54 -6.94
N THR A 283 5.82 14.39 -6.28
CA THR A 283 6.84 13.95 -5.32
C THR A 283 6.20 13.18 -4.16
N HIS A 284 5.14 13.72 -3.55
CA HIS A 284 4.46 13.07 -2.43
C HIS A 284 3.73 11.79 -2.81
N ILE A 285 3.16 11.70 -4.01
CA ILE A 285 2.51 10.48 -4.48
C ILE A 285 3.55 9.40 -4.74
N HIS A 286 4.69 9.75 -5.34
CA HIS A 286 5.78 8.81 -5.56
C HIS A 286 6.50 8.39 -4.26
N GLU A 287 6.48 9.25 -3.23
CA GLU A 287 6.88 8.91 -1.86
C GLU A 287 5.90 7.92 -1.23
N ALA A 288 4.58 8.16 -1.33
CA ALA A 288 3.57 7.22 -0.85
C ALA A 288 3.58 5.86 -1.59
N LEU A 289 4.10 5.82 -2.81
CA LEU A 289 4.26 4.60 -3.62
C LEU A 289 5.61 3.91 -3.45
N ASP A 290 6.53 4.45 -2.63
CA ASP A 290 7.92 3.98 -2.47
C ASP A 290 8.71 3.90 -3.80
N GLN A 291 8.42 4.81 -4.74
CA GLN A 291 9.03 4.85 -6.09
C GLN A 291 9.80 6.16 -6.36
N ILE A 292 10.37 6.77 -5.33
CA ILE A 292 11.07 8.05 -5.41
C ILE A 292 12.30 7.98 -6.32
N ASP A 293 13.09 6.91 -6.23
CA ASP A 293 14.34 6.79 -7.02
C ASP A 293 14.08 6.72 -8.53
N ARG A 294 13.02 6.00 -8.92
CA ARG A 294 12.58 5.94 -10.30
C ARG A 294 12.11 7.31 -10.79
N PHE A 295 11.31 8.00 -9.98
CA PHE A 295 10.84 9.34 -10.28
C PHE A 295 12.00 10.33 -10.44
N ARG A 296 13.01 10.27 -9.57
CA ARG A 296 14.22 11.11 -9.67
C ARG A 296 14.95 10.91 -11.00
N SER A 297 15.14 9.67 -11.43
CA SER A 297 15.80 9.36 -12.69
C SER A 297 15.00 9.86 -13.91
N GLU A 298 13.68 9.62 -13.92
CA GLU A 298 12.79 10.08 -15.00
C GLU A 298 12.69 11.62 -15.05
N TYR A 299 12.66 12.29 -13.89
CA TYR A 299 12.71 13.75 -13.81
C TYR A 299 14.07 14.29 -14.28
N ALA A 300 15.19 13.72 -13.82
CA ALA A 300 16.53 14.15 -14.21
C ALA A 300 16.78 13.99 -15.71
N THR A 301 16.34 12.88 -16.30
CA THR A 301 16.43 12.65 -17.76
C THR A 301 15.58 13.65 -18.53
N THR A 302 14.36 13.92 -18.08
CA THR A 302 13.47 14.91 -18.73
C THR A 302 14.07 16.32 -18.66
N ARG A 303 14.60 16.75 -17.50
CA ARG A 303 15.26 18.06 -17.36
C ARG A 303 16.55 18.16 -18.19
N LYS A 304 17.31 17.06 -18.32
CA LYS A 304 18.48 17.00 -19.21
C LYS A 304 18.07 17.19 -20.67
N GLN A 305 17.05 16.47 -21.13
CA GLN A 305 16.51 16.63 -22.49
C GLN A 305 16.02 18.07 -22.74
N GLN A 306 15.33 18.68 -21.78
CA GLN A 306 14.91 20.08 -21.90
C GLN A 306 16.10 21.04 -22.01
N LYS A 307 17.16 20.83 -21.23
CA LYS A 307 18.40 21.61 -21.32
C LYS A 307 19.06 21.46 -22.68
N ASP A 308 19.23 20.22 -23.15
CA ASP A 308 19.89 19.94 -24.44
C ASP A 308 19.08 20.52 -25.61
N LEU A 309 17.75 20.61 -25.50
CA LEU A 309 16.87 21.26 -26.49
C LEU A 309 16.91 22.79 -26.47
N LEU A 310 17.39 23.41 -25.39
CA LEU A 310 17.52 24.87 -25.30
C LEU A 310 18.79 25.39 -25.99
N LEU A 311 19.83 24.56 -26.11
CA LEU A 311 21.11 24.94 -26.71
C LEU A 311 21.13 24.52 -28.20
N PRO A 312 21.07 25.46 -29.16
CA PRO A 312 21.26 25.11 -30.56
C PRO A 312 22.70 24.61 -30.80
N ASN A 313 22.85 23.60 -31.68
CA ASN A 313 24.14 22.95 -31.99
C ASN A 313 25.16 23.89 -32.67
N SER A 314 24.72 25.02 -33.20
CA SER A 314 25.57 26.08 -33.75
C SER A 314 24.77 27.38 -33.83
N VAL A 315 25.25 28.43 -33.17
CA VAL A 315 24.72 29.79 -33.34
C VAL A 315 25.58 30.48 -34.41
N GLU A 316 25.07 30.59 -35.63
CA GLU A 316 25.70 31.44 -36.65
C GLU A 316 25.34 32.90 -36.32
N LEU A 317 26.26 33.63 -35.71
CA LEU A 317 26.11 35.04 -35.39
C LEU A 317 26.27 35.90 -36.66
N LEU A 318 25.20 36.00 -37.46
CA LEU A 318 25.10 37.04 -38.47
C LEU A 318 24.58 38.34 -37.82
N ALA A 319 25.05 39.48 -38.34
CA ALA A 319 24.91 40.81 -37.70
C ALA A 319 23.47 41.33 -37.50
N ASP A 320 22.44 40.62 -37.98
CA ASP A 320 21.02 40.97 -37.82
C ASP A 320 20.30 40.18 -36.70
N ASP A 321 20.98 39.26 -36.00
CA ASP A 321 20.37 38.31 -35.06
C ASP A 321 20.48 38.69 -33.56
N GLU A 322 20.71 39.97 -33.19
CA GLU A 322 20.74 40.40 -31.78
C GLU A 322 19.46 40.02 -31.00
N SER A 323 18.30 39.99 -31.68
CA SER A 323 17.03 39.54 -31.12
C SER A 323 16.99 38.02 -30.86
N SER A 324 17.67 37.24 -31.69
CA SER A 324 17.76 35.78 -31.52
C SER A 324 18.65 35.43 -30.32
N LEU A 325 19.79 36.13 -30.18
CA LEU A 325 20.69 35.96 -29.05
C LEU A 325 20.05 36.40 -27.72
N SER A 326 19.34 37.53 -27.70
CA SER A 326 18.61 37.97 -26.50
C SER A 326 17.53 36.96 -26.11
N SER A 327 16.73 36.47 -27.06
CA SER A 327 15.71 35.45 -26.77
C SER A 327 16.31 34.13 -26.25
N LEU A 328 17.49 33.75 -26.73
CA LEU A 328 18.24 32.58 -26.24
C LEU A 328 18.76 32.81 -24.82
N LEU A 329 19.37 33.97 -24.55
CA LEU A 329 19.86 34.32 -23.22
C LEU A 329 18.72 34.43 -22.21
N GLU A 330 17.56 34.96 -22.62
CA GLU A 330 16.33 34.99 -21.83
C GLU A 330 15.85 33.57 -21.51
N GLY A 331 15.81 32.68 -22.52
CA GLY A 331 15.47 31.27 -22.33
C GLY A 331 16.43 30.56 -21.35
N ILE A 332 17.73 30.79 -21.47
CA ILE A 332 18.77 30.22 -20.59
C ILE A 332 18.63 30.77 -19.16
N ALA A 333 18.47 32.09 -19.02
CA ALA A 333 18.32 32.74 -17.72
C ALA A 333 17.05 32.25 -17.01
N GLY A 334 15.93 32.20 -17.72
CA GLY A 334 14.68 31.68 -17.20
C GLY A 334 14.75 30.22 -16.75
N PHE A 335 15.38 29.35 -17.56
CA PHE A 335 15.60 27.96 -17.18
C PHE A 335 16.46 27.85 -15.91
N ALA A 336 17.54 28.63 -15.81
CA ALA A 336 18.43 28.63 -14.65
C ALA A 336 17.73 29.13 -13.38
N ILE A 337 16.86 30.14 -13.48
CA ILE A 337 16.07 30.65 -12.35
C ILE A 337 15.11 29.57 -11.85
N ILE A 338 14.38 28.92 -12.75
CA ILE A 338 13.45 27.84 -12.39
C ILE A 338 14.20 26.67 -11.76
N GLU A 339 15.33 26.27 -12.32
CA GLU A 339 16.14 25.16 -11.78
C GLU A 339 16.69 25.50 -10.39
N ARG A 340 17.12 26.75 -10.18
CA ARG A 340 17.57 27.20 -8.86
C ARG A 340 16.43 27.14 -7.83
N GLU A 341 15.21 27.49 -8.23
CA GLU A 341 14.07 27.47 -7.33
C GLU A 341 13.57 26.05 -7.06
N THR A 342 13.56 25.16 -8.06
CA THR A 342 13.23 23.74 -7.86
C THR A 342 14.24 23.08 -6.91
N LEU A 343 15.53 23.39 -7.02
CA LEU A 343 16.57 22.92 -6.10
C LEU A 343 16.40 23.46 -4.68
N ARG A 344 16.05 24.75 -4.53
CA ARG A 344 15.82 25.36 -3.21
C ARG A 344 14.63 24.70 -2.50
N ARG A 345 13.54 24.42 -3.22
CA ARG A 345 12.32 23.85 -2.65
C ARG A 345 12.39 22.34 -2.47
N LEU A 346 13.12 21.63 -3.34
CA LEU A 346 13.32 20.18 -3.26
C LEU A 346 14.82 19.81 -3.35
N PRO A 347 15.58 19.98 -2.26
CA PRO A 347 17.01 19.65 -2.24
C PRO A 347 17.28 18.14 -2.39
N HIS A 348 16.28 17.30 -2.14
CA HIS A 348 16.41 15.85 -2.25
C HIS A 348 16.17 15.30 -3.67
N LEU A 349 15.69 16.12 -4.60
CA LEU A 349 15.32 15.66 -5.95
C LEU A 349 16.55 15.47 -6.85
N ARG A 350 17.57 16.32 -6.68
CA ARG A 350 18.79 16.35 -7.48
C ARG A 350 19.95 16.89 -6.65
N SER A 351 21.08 16.19 -6.64
CA SER A 351 22.29 16.64 -5.93
C SER A 351 23.23 17.38 -6.89
N ASP A 352 23.94 18.41 -6.41
CA ASP A 352 24.98 19.11 -7.19
C ASP A 352 26.09 18.15 -7.67
N ALA A 353 26.30 17.06 -6.93
CA ALA A 353 27.26 16.01 -7.27
C ALA A 353 26.86 15.23 -8.54
N ASP A 354 25.57 15.11 -8.87
CA ASP A 354 25.12 14.42 -10.08
C ASP A 354 25.40 15.22 -11.37
N ILE A 355 25.52 16.55 -11.25
CA ILE A 355 25.88 17.41 -12.38
C ILE A 355 27.36 17.23 -12.74
N VAL A 356 28.22 17.00 -11.74
CA VAL A 356 29.67 16.80 -11.91
C VAL A 356 30.03 15.33 -12.19
N SER A 357 29.24 14.37 -11.69
CA SER A 357 29.47 12.93 -11.92
C SER A 357 29.20 12.47 -13.35
N THR A 358 28.62 13.33 -14.20
CA THR A 358 28.26 13.04 -15.60
C THR A 358 29.36 13.44 -16.59
N ASP A 359 30.50 13.99 -16.12
CA ASP A 359 31.67 14.14 -17.01
C ASP A 359 32.33 12.78 -17.18
N ASP A 360 32.24 12.21 -18.39
CA ASP A 360 32.71 10.85 -18.70
C ASP A 360 34.26 10.74 -18.70
N TYR A 361 34.99 11.79 -18.28
CA TYR A 361 36.46 11.89 -18.35
C TYR A 361 36.97 11.43 -19.73
N MET A 362 36.25 11.81 -20.77
CA MET A 362 36.67 11.61 -22.15
C MET A 362 37.66 12.71 -22.54
N PRO A 363 38.58 12.44 -23.47
CA PRO A 363 39.40 13.51 -24.06
C PRO A 363 38.48 14.62 -24.58
N MET A 364 38.81 15.88 -24.27
CA MET A 364 38.07 17.02 -24.82
C MET A 364 38.07 16.96 -26.35
N ALA A 365 36.88 16.84 -26.94
CA ALA A 365 36.70 16.89 -28.38
C ALA A 365 36.61 18.36 -28.82
N ILE A 366 37.62 18.84 -29.53
CA ILE A 366 37.67 20.21 -30.05
C ILE A 366 37.31 20.14 -31.53
N ASN A 367 36.17 20.73 -31.91
CA ASN A 367 35.62 20.63 -33.27
C ASN A 367 35.91 21.88 -34.10
N SER A 368 36.23 23.01 -33.45
CA SER A 368 36.52 24.29 -34.11
C SER A 368 37.91 24.83 -33.75
N ARG A 369 38.51 25.59 -34.67
CA ARG A 369 39.79 26.29 -34.45
C ARG A 369 39.68 27.37 -33.37
N GLU A 370 38.52 28.01 -33.26
CA GLU A 370 38.27 29.05 -32.25
C GLU A 370 38.16 28.47 -30.83
N GLU A 371 37.57 27.27 -30.71
CA GLU A 371 37.53 26.51 -29.46
C GLU A 371 38.93 26.08 -29.04
N TYR A 372 39.76 25.65 -30.00
CA TYR A 372 41.16 25.30 -29.76
C TYR A 372 41.95 26.49 -29.20
N GLU A 373 41.77 27.69 -29.76
CA GLU A 373 42.44 28.90 -29.27
C GLU A 373 41.97 29.30 -27.87
N LYS A 374 40.67 29.19 -27.58
CA LYS A 374 40.12 29.43 -26.23
C LYS A 374 40.64 28.44 -25.21
N VAL A 375 40.69 27.15 -25.57
CA VAL A 375 41.21 26.10 -24.69
C VAL A 375 42.69 26.33 -24.46
N ILE A 376 43.50 26.67 -25.47
CA ILE A 376 44.92 27.00 -25.29
C ILE A 376 45.12 28.22 -24.38
N ASN A 377 44.29 29.26 -24.52
CA ASN A 377 44.44 30.44 -23.65
C ASN A 377 44.19 30.12 -22.17
N VAL A 378 43.33 29.15 -21.89
CA VAL A 378 43.00 28.75 -20.52
C VAL A 378 43.91 27.62 -20.01
N SER A 379 44.48 26.83 -20.90
CA SER A 379 45.19 25.60 -20.56
C SER A 379 46.69 25.68 -20.87
N TRP A 380 47.52 25.19 -19.96
CA TRP A 380 48.99 25.25 -20.04
C TRP A 380 49.63 24.29 -21.06
N PHE A 381 48.98 24.03 -22.21
CA PHE A 381 49.38 22.96 -23.13
C PHE A 381 50.66 23.25 -23.94
N ILE A 382 50.98 24.51 -24.29
CA ILE A 382 52.19 24.85 -25.06
C ILE A 382 52.72 26.26 -24.69
N GLN A 383 54.05 26.35 -24.50
CA GLN A 383 54.80 27.59 -24.28
C GLN A 383 54.51 28.70 -25.31
N ALA A 384 54.47 29.93 -24.79
CA ALA A 384 54.94 31.19 -25.37
C ALA A 384 53.93 32.28 -25.72
N GLN A 385 52.61 32.08 -25.72
CA GLN A 385 51.69 33.21 -25.98
C GLN A 385 50.30 33.05 -25.36
N SER A 386 50.18 33.64 -24.16
CA SER A 386 48.99 34.27 -23.55
C SER A 386 48.98 34.09 -22.02
N ILE A 387 50.11 34.37 -21.36
CA ILE A 387 50.20 34.48 -19.89
C ILE A 387 49.73 35.88 -19.45
N ASP A 388 48.63 36.38 -20.01
CA ASP A 388 48.18 37.73 -19.69
C ASP A 388 47.07 37.68 -18.64
N GLU A 389 46.09 36.78 -18.69
CA GLU A 389 44.93 36.88 -17.78
C GLU A 389 45.24 36.41 -16.35
N VAL A 390 45.86 35.24 -16.17
CA VAL A 390 46.23 34.74 -14.84
C VAL A 390 47.36 35.59 -14.23
N ALA A 391 48.33 36.03 -15.04
CA ALA A 391 49.36 36.95 -14.57
C ALA A 391 48.76 38.32 -14.23
N ASN A 392 47.79 38.83 -14.99
CA ASN A 392 47.14 40.10 -14.70
C ASN A 392 46.24 40.00 -13.45
N PHE A 393 45.60 38.86 -13.20
CA PHE A 393 44.90 38.60 -11.94
C PHE A 393 45.87 38.52 -10.75
N LEU A 394 46.99 37.79 -10.89
CA LEU A 394 48.03 37.73 -9.87
C LEU A 394 48.63 39.11 -9.60
N ASN A 395 48.92 39.87 -10.66
CA ASN A 395 49.46 41.23 -10.58
C ASN A 395 48.44 42.20 -9.97
N GLN A 396 47.15 42.08 -10.28
CA GLN A 396 46.08 42.86 -9.62
C GLN A 396 45.93 42.49 -8.15
N PHE A 397 46.09 41.21 -7.80
CA PHE A 397 46.05 40.74 -6.42
C PHE A 397 47.26 41.22 -5.62
N TYR A 398 48.46 41.16 -6.19
CA TYR A 398 49.67 41.73 -5.60
C TYR A 398 49.57 43.26 -5.49
N PHE A 399 49.08 43.95 -6.51
CA PHE A 399 48.86 45.40 -6.48
C PHE A 399 47.84 45.82 -5.41
N PHE A 400 46.74 45.08 -5.27
CA PHE A 400 45.75 45.29 -4.22
C PHE A 400 46.31 45.00 -2.81
N SER A 401 47.21 44.02 -2.69
CA SER A 401 47.79 43.60 -1.41
C SER A 401 48.95 44.49 -0.97
N ASP A 402 49.68 45.10 -1.91
CA ASP A 402 50.81 46.03 -1.66
C ASP A 402 50.32 47.34 -1.01
N ASP A 403 49.10 47.78 -1.36
CA ASP A 403 48.47 48.96 -0.75
C ASP A 403 47.95 48.71 0.69
N HIS A 404 47.81 47.45 1.13
CA HIS A 404 47.17 47.10 2.41
C HIS A 404 48.08 46.42 3.45
N PHE A 405 49.18 45.76 3.08
CA PHE A 405 50.00 44.99 4.03
C PHE A 405 51.51 45.25 3.89
N GLN A 406 52.16 45.68 4.98
CA GLN A 406 53.58 46.08 5.00
C GLN A 406 54.60 44.92 5.01
N HIS A 407 54.16 43.66 4.92
CA HIS A 407 55.04 42.49 4.94
C HIS A 407 54.70 41.51 3.80
N THR A 408 55.41 41.64 2.68
CA THR A 408 55.28 40.80 1.47
C THR A 408 55.39 39.29 1.76
N GLU A 409 56.19 38.90 2.76
CA GLU A 409 56.38 37.48 3.13
C GLU A 409 55.10 36.81 3.67
N VAL A 410 54.23 37.57 4.37
CA VAL A 410 52.98 37.03 4.93
C VAL A 410 51.93 36.82 3.84
N ILE A 411 51.92 37.68 2.81
CA ILE A 411 51.07 37.53 1.63
C ILE A 411 51.46 36.27 0.87
N ASP A 412 52.76 36.09 0.64
CA ASP A 412 53.29 34.94 -0.11
C ASP A 412 53.02 33.62 0.62
N GLU A 413 53.16 33.59 1.94
CA GLU A 413 52.80 32.44 2.79
C GLU A 413 51.30 32.14 2.78
N THR A 414 50.46 33.18 2.81
CA THR A 414 49.00 33.04 2.82
C THR A 414 48.49 32.58 1.45
N LEU A 415 49.03 33.15 0.37
CA LEU A 415 48.73 32.75 -1.00
C LEU A 415 49.15 31.30 -1.21
N ARG A 416 50.39 30.93 -0.82
CA ARG A 416 50.87 29.54 -0.88
C ARG A 416 49.91 28.60 -0.16
N LYS A 417 49.53 28.91 1.08
CA LYS A 417 48.64 28.06 1.87
C LYS A 417 47.24 27.92 1.26
N SER A 418 46.66 29.02 0.78
CA SER A 418 45.34 29.00 0.15
C SER A 418 45.33 28.22 -1.17
N LEU A 419 46.42 28.31 -1.92
CA LEU A 419 46.57 27.63 -3.19
C LEU A 419 46.84 26.13 -3.01
N ASP A 420 47.69 25.78 -2.04
CA ASP A 420 47.90 24.40 -1.61
C ASP A 420 46.58 23.79 -1.10
N GLU A 421 45.82 24.48 -0.25
CA GLU A 421 44.53 23.98 0.26
C GLU A 421 43.52 23.71 -0.86
N LEU A 422 43.40 24.63 -1.83
CA LEU A 422 42.50 24.45 -2.98
C LEU A 422 42.93 23.26 -3.85
N LEU A 423 44.21 23.20 -4.23
CA LEU A 423 44.71 22.18 -5.13
C LEU A 423 44.73 20.78 -4.48
N THR A 424 45.14 20.69 -3.23
CA THR A 424 45.17 19.43 -2.47
C THR A 424 43.75 18.97 -2.12
N GLU A 425 42.93 19.82 -1.52
CA GLU A 425 41.67 19.36 -0.93
C GLU A 425 40.56 19.18 -1.98
N LYS A 426 40.49 20.05 -2.98
CA LYS A 426 39.41 20.00 -3.98
C LYS A 426 39.81 19.18 -5.20
N VAL A 427 41.00 19.40 -5.76
CA VAL A 427 41.41 18.79 -7.03
C VAL A 427 42.03 17.41 -6.80
N CYS A 428 43.09 17.31 -5.99
CA CYS A 428 43.76 16.05 -5.70
C CYS A 428 42.83 15.00 -5.09
N ARG A 429 42.10 15.35 -4.02
CA ARG A 429 41.17 14.40 -3.36
C ARG A 429 40.09 13.89 -4.32
N SER A 430 39.51 14.77 -5.13
CA SER A 430 38.49 14.38 -6.11
C SER A 430 39.05 13.44 -7.19
N LEU A 431 40.27 13.65 -7.66
CA LEU A 431 40.90 12.78 -8.66
C LEU A 431 41.29 11.43 -8.04
N VAL A 432 41.80 11.43 -6.81
CA VAL A 432 42.20 10.22 -6.09
C VAL A 432 41.01 9.32 -5.74
N GLU A 433 39.89 9.90 -5.31
CA GLU A 433 38.65 9.13 -5.08
C GLU A 433 38.17 8.44 -6.35
N ARG A 434 38.41 9.04 -7.53
CA ARG A 434 38.00 8.47 -8.82
C ARG A 434 38.98 7.43 -9.39
N LEU A 435 40.21 7.35 -8.86
CA LEU A 435 41.16 6.27 -9.18
C LEU A 435 40.67 4.87 -8.73
N SER A 436 39.63 4.80 -7.90
CA SER A 436 38.98 3.54 -7.54
C SER A 436 38.08 2.97 -8.64
N SER A 437 37.87 3.70 -9.76
CA SER A 437 37.10 3.21 -10.91
C SER A 437 37.72 1.93 -11.50
N GLN A 438 36.91 1.12 -12.18
CA GLN A 438 37.36 -0.13 -12.85
C GLN A 438 37.67 0.09 -14.35
N TYR A 439 37.28 1.23 -14.91
CA TYR A 439 37.45 1.52 -16.34
C TYR A 439 38.87 2.03 -16.64
N LEU A 440 39.68 1.19 -17.28
CA LEU A 440 41.07 1.51 -17.63
C LEU A 440 41.20 2.84 -18.41
N GLY A 441 40.30 3.11 -19.36
CA GLY A 441 40.33 4.35 -20.16
C GLY A 441 40.19 5.62 -19.31
N GLN A 442 39.33 5.59 -18.30
CA GLN A 442 39.13 6.73 -17.39
C GLN A 442 40.37 6.94 -16.52
N ILE A 443 40.99 5.86 -16.02
CA ILE A 443 42.17 5.94 -15.16
C ILE A 443 43.38 6.48 -15.95
N VAL A 444 43.54 6.07 -17.22
CA VAL A 444 44.58 6.60 -18.11
C VAL A 444 44.35 8.08 -18.40
N GLN A 445 43.11 8.52 -18.62
CA GLN A 445 42.82 9.94 -18.82
C GLN A 445 43.04 10.77 -17.55
N ILE A 446 42.67 10.24 -16.37
CA ILE A 446 42.97 10.87 -15.08
C ILE A 446 44.48 10.96 -14.88
N LEU A 447 45.27 9.95 -15.26
CA LEU A 447 46.73 10.00 -15.21
C LEU A 447 47.29 11.14 -16.07
N ILE A 448 46.81 11.27 -17.31
CA ILE A 448 47.21 12.36 -18.22
C ILE A 448 46.84 13.73 -17.62
N ASN A 449 45.64 13.84 -17.03
CA ASN A 449 45.22 15.07 -16.36
C ASN A 449 46.11 15.39 -15.15
N LEU A 450 46.45 14.39 -14.31
CA LEU A 450 47.37 14.56 -13.19
C LEU A 450 48.76 15.02 -13.64
N GLU A 451 49.24 14.53 -14.77
CA GLU A 451 50.51 14.97 -15.37
C GLU A 451 50.44 16.42 -15.86
N HIS A 452 49.35 16.81 -16.51
CA HIS A 452 49.13 18.20 -16.90
C HIS A 452 48.98 19.14 -15.69
N PHE A 453 48.35 18.69 -14.59
CA PHE A 453 48.28 19.46 -13.35
C PHE A 453 49.64 19.56 -12.66
N GLU A 454 50.51 18.55 -12.73
CA GLU A 454 51.89 18.66 -12.24
C GLU A 454 52.67 19.74 -13.02
N ILE A 455 52.54 19.77 -14.35
CA ILE A 455 53.16 20.81 -15.21
C ILE A 455 52.58 22.19 -14.88
N ALA A 456 51.27 22.30 -14.72
CA ALA A 456 50.60 23.53 -14.35
C ALA A 456 51.08 24.09 -13.00
N CYS A 457 51.25 23.23 -11.99
CA CYS A 457 51.76 23.65 -10.69
C CYS A 457 53.20 24.18 -10.79
N GLN A 458 54.05 23.57 -11.62
CA GLN A 458 55.43 24.04 -11.87
C GLN A 458 55.45 25.39 -12.57
N GLU A 459 54.58 25.61 -13.55
CA GLU A 459 54.45 26.90 -14.23
C GLU A 459 53.89 27.97 -13.30
N LEU A 460 52.95 27.61 -12.43
CA LEU A 460 52.40 28.51 -11.42
C LEU A 460 53.44 28.92 -10.37
N GLU A 461 54.29 27.99 -9.93
CA GLU A 461 55.45 28.30 -9.09
C GLU A 461 56.38 29.32 -9.78
N GLN A 462 56.65 29.14 -11.08
CA GLN A 462 57.44 30.09 -11.87
C GLN A 462 56.76 31.46 -12.01
N LEU A 463 55.43 31.50 -12.15
CA LEU A 463 54.67 32.75 -12.22
C LEU A 463 54.63 33.49 -10.89
N LEU A 464 54.50 32.78 -9.77
CA LEU A 464 54.61 33.38 -8.43
C LEU A 464 56.00 33.96 -8.20
N ILE A 465 57.05 33.28 -8.66
CA ILE A 465 58.42 33.79 -8.62
C ILE A 465 58.57 35.04 -9.50
N ARG A 466 57.95 35.06 -10.68
CA ARG A 466 58.05 36.18 -11.64
C ARG A 466 57.22 37.40 -11.24
N ALA A 467 56.08 37.21 -10.58
CA ALA A 467 55.20 38.28 -10.10
C ALA A 467 55.81 39.02 -8.90
N ARG A 468 56.77 38.42 -8.19
CA ARG A 468 57.50 39.08 -7.11
C ARG A 468 58.51 40.08 -7.68
N SER A 469 58.32 41.36 -7.36
CA SER A 469 59.17 42.47 -7.81
C SER A 469 60.51 42.59 -7.05
N SER A 470 60.71 41.84 -5.95
CA SER A 470 61.91 41.89 -5.10
C SER A 470 62.61 40.52 -4.95
N SER A 471 63.92 40.50 -5.22
CA SER A 471 64.77 39.31 -5.35
C SER A 471 65.18 38.65 -4.00
N ALA A 472 64.43 38.86 -2.92
CA ALA A 472 64.87 38.52 -1.55
C ALA A 472 64.17 37.31 -0.89
N GLY A 473 63.20 36.67 -1.55
CA GLY A 473 62.53 35.48 -1.00
C GLY A 473 63.00 34.19 -1.67
N GLY A 474 63.26 33.15 -0.88
CA GLY A 474 63.69 31.83 -1.37
C GLY A 474 62.68 31.12 -2.29
N PRO A 475 63.02 29.92 -2.81
CA PRO A 475 62.18 29.18 -3.74
C PRO A 475 60.84 28.79 -3.11
N LEU A 476 59.74 29.26 -3.70
CA LEU A 476 58.37 28.88 -3.37
C LEU A 476 58.06 27.56 -4.08
N LYS A 477 58.13 26.45 -3.34
CA LYS A 477 57.62 25.15 -3.79
C LYS A 477 56.27 24.91 -3.14
N LEU A 478 55.29 24.49 -3.94
CA LEU A 478 53.97 24.11 -3.47
C LEU A 478 54.01 22.68 -2.93
N ASN A 479 53.36 22.44 -1.79
CA ASN A 479 53.21 21.08 -1.27
C ASN A 479 52.31 20.25 -2.19
N ALA A 480 51.36 20.91 -2.88
CA ALA A 480 50.49 20.29 -3.87
C ALA A 480 51.28 19.56 -4.97
N THR A 481 52.42 20.09 -5.42
CA THR A 481 53.26 19.50 -6.48
C THR A 481 53.78 18.10 -6.08
N GLU A 482 54.18 17.91 -4.83
CA GLU A 482 54.61 16.59 -4.33
C GLU A 482 53.44 15.61 -4.19
N GLU A 483 52.26 16.11 -3.83
CA GLU A 483 51.04 15.31 -3.68
C GLU A 483 50.48 14.85 -5.03
N PHE A 484 50.50 15.71 -6.06
CA PHE A 484 50.16 15.32 -7.43
C PHE A 484 51.14 14.25 -7.96
N ARG A 485 52.44 14.38 -7.68
CA ARG A 485 53.44 13.37 -8.05
C ARG A 485 53.21 12.03 -7.33
N ASN A 486 52.82 12.05 -6.07
CA ASN A 486 52.47 10.84 -5.33
C ASN A 486 51.19 10.21 -5.89
N SER A 487 50.18 11.02 -6.21
CA SER A 487 48.93 10.58 -6.82
C SER A 487 49.15 9.99 -8.22
N LYS A 488 50.07 10.55 -9.02
CA LYS A 488 50.52 9.99 -10.30
C LYS A 488 51.07 8.57 -10.14
N LYS A 489 51.97 8.35 -9.17
CA LYS A 489 52.53 7.01 -8.88
C LYS A 489 51.46 6.01 -8.43
N ILE A 490 50.48 6.46 -7.64
CA ILE A 490 49.34 5.64 -7.21
C ILE A 490 48.50 5.24 -8.43
N ALA A 491 48.21 6.19 -9.33
CA ALA A 491 47.47 5.95 -10.56
C ALA A 491 48.22 4.97 -11.50
N GLU A 492 49.53 5.14 -11.69
CA GLU A 492 50.37 4.22 -12.46
C GLU A 492 50.32 2.81 -11.88
N LYS A 493 50.52 2.67 -10.56
CA LYS A 493 50.45 1.37 -9.88
C LYS A 493 49.08 0.71 -10.09
N ARG A 494 47.99 1.49 -10.01
CA ARG A 494 46.63 0.99 -10.20
C ARG A 494 46.38 0.52 -11.64
N ILE A 495 46.93 1.23 -12.62
CA ILE A 495 46.90 0.80 -14.04
C ILE A 495 47.61 -0.54 -14.18
N PHE A 496 48.81 -0.70 -13.60
CA PHE A 496 49.55 -1.97 -13.64
C PHE A 496 48.77 -3.10 -12.97
N GLU A 497 48.14 -2.88 -11.82
CA GLU A 497 47.30 -3.87 -11.14
C GLU A 497 46.12 -4.33 -12.02
N LEU A 498 45.42 -3.39 -12.67
CA LEU A 498 44.27 -3.71 -13.51
C LEU A 498 44.67 -4.38 -14.84
N VAL A 499 45.79 -3.97 -15.44
CA VAL A 499 46.32 -4.60 -16.64
C VAL A 499 46.78 -6.03 -16.33
N ASN A 500 47.50 -6.23 -15.22
CA ASN A 500 47.93 -7.57 -14.80
C ASN A 500 46.73 -8.47 -14.48
N SER A 501 45.73 -7.97 -13.75
CA SER A 501 44.48 -8.72 -13.51
C SER A 501 43.79 -9.13 -14.81
N LYS A 502 43.73 -8.23 -15.81
CA LYS A 502 43.15 -8.58 -17.12
C LYS A 502 43.99 -9.59 -17.90
N ILE A 503 45.31 -9.52 -17.79
CA ILE A 503 46.22 -10.48 -18.41
C ILE A 503 46.04 -11.85 -17.74
N ASP A 504 45.97 -11.89 -16.41
CA ASP A 504 45.72 -13.11 -15.64
C ASP A 504 44.37 -13.73 -16.01
N ASP A 505 43.29 -12.92 -16.09
CA ASP A 505 41.97 -13.39 -16.55
C ASP A 505 42.03 -13.99 -17.97
N LEU A 506 42.79 -13.38 -18.88
CA LEU A 506 42.97 -13.87 -20.25
C LEU A 506 43.81 -15.15 -20.33
N ILE A 507 44.82 -15.28 -19.47
CA ILE A 507 45.67 -16.47 -19.38
C ILE A 507 44.88 -17.63 -18.75
N ASP A 508 44.06 -17.36 -17.72
CA ASP A 508 43.19 -18.36 -17.09
C ASP A 508 42.07 -18.83 -18.04
N THR A 509 41.61 -17.96 -18.94
CA THR A 509 40.64 -18.30 -19.99
C THR A 509 41.29 -19.05 -21.16
N ALA A 510 42.61 -18.94 -21.34
CA ALA A 510 43.34 -19.70 -22.35
C ALA A 510 43.50 -21.15 -21.87
N GLU A 511 42.57 -22.02 -22.29
CA GLU A 511 42.73 -23.47 -22.17
C GLU A 511 43.94 -23.92 -23.00
N TYR A 512 45.11 -24.01 -22.36
CA TYR A 512 46.24 -24.69 -22.95
C TYR A 512 45.99 -26.21 -22.86
N ASP A 513 45.71 -26.83 -24.00
CA ASP A 513 45.73 -28.28 -24.15
C ASP A 513 47.14 -28.78 -23.82
N TRP A 514 47.30 -29.34 -22.63
CA TRP A 514 48.49 -30.09 -22.22
C TRP A 514 48.48 -31.52 -22.77
#